data_AF-F7QGM6-F1
#
_entry.id   AF-F7QGM6-F1
#
_cell.length_a   1.000
_cell.length_b   1.000
_cell.length_c   1.000
_cell.angle_alpha   90.00
_cell.angle_beta   90.00
_cell.angle_gamma   90.00
#
_symmetry.space_group_name_H-M   'P 1'
#
loop_
_entity.id
_entity.type
_entity.pdbx_description
1 polymer ?
#
loop_
_entity_poly.entity_id
_entity_poly.type
_entity_poly.pdbx_seq_one_letter_code
_entity_poly.pdbx_strand_id
1 'polypeptide(L)' 'MIVMTLASLGPYASFIVTSYLLVGLVVACLIVWVGFDYKRQKQILRDLEARGVTRRSAQPPGASS' A
#
# COMPACT_ATOMS: atom_id res chain seq x y z
N MET A 1 12.34 -22.19 9.24
CA MET A 1 11.95 -23.20 10.27
C MET A 1 10.58 -23.81 10.01
N ILE A 2 9.50 -23.05 9.80
CA ILE A 2 8.12 -23.57 9.65
C ILE A 2 7.92 -24.45 8.39
N VAL A 3 8.63 -24.17 7.31
CA VAL A 3 8.47 -24.90 6.03
C VAL A 3 9.11 -26.30 6.06
N MET A 4 10.16 -26.49 6.88
CA MET A 4 10.93 -27.73 6.94
C MET A 4 10.16 -28.88 7.60
N THR A 5 9.25 -28.56 8.53
CA THR A 5 8.50 -29.56 9.31
C THR A 5 7.26 -30.11 8.59
N LEU A 6 6.70 -29.38 7.61
CA LEU A 6 5.55 -29.85 6.83
C LEU A 6 5.93 -30.88 5.75
N ALA A 7 7.22 -31.01 5.43
CA ALA A 7 7.73 -31.99 4.49
C ALA A 7 7.59 -33.46 4.97
N SER A 8 7.23 -33.68 6.23
CA SER A 8 7.14 -35.03 6.82
C SER A 8 5.80 -35.74 6.66
N LEU A 9 4.79 -35.12 6.03
CA LEU A 9 3.46 -35.74 5.80
C LEU A 9 3.32 -36.48 4.44
N GLY A 10 4.40 -36.57 3.66
CA GLY A 10 4.45 -37.31 2.39
C GLY A 10 4.96 -36.45 1.22
N PRO A 11 5.51 -37.07 0.16
CA PRO A 11 6.31 -36.43 -0.89
C PRO A 11 5.62 -35.29 -1.66
N TYR A 12 4.29 -35.16 -1.59
CA TYR A 12 3.51 -34.13 -2.31
C TYR A 12 3.09 -32.94 -1.44
N ALA A 13 3.11 -33.05 -0.11
CA ALA A 13 2.64 -32.00 0.81
C ALA A 13 3.55 -30.76 0.78
N SER A 14 4.86 -30.97 0.61
CA SER A 14 5.86 -29.91 0.48
C SER A 14 5.62 -29.05 -0.77
N PHE A 15 5.18 -29.64 -1.88
CA PHE A 15 4.92 -28.93 -3.12
C PHE A 15 3.71 -27.99 -3.00
N ILE A 16 2.63 -28.46 -2.38
CA ILE A 16 1.41 -27.69 -2.12
C ILE A 16 1.74 -26.49 -1.25
N VAL A 17 2.37 -26.72 -0.10
CA VAL A 17 2.69 -25.65 0.86
C VAL A 17 3.62 -24.60 0.25
N THR A 18 4.66 -25.04 -0.47
CA THR A 18 5.63 -24.11 -1.08
C THR A 18 4.97 -23.27 -2.17
N SER A 19 4.09 -23.85 -3.00
CA SER A 19 3.35 -23.13 -4.03
C SER A 19 2.46 -22.03 -3.42
N TYR A 20 1.67 -22.37 -2.39
CA TYR A 20 0.82 -21.39 -1.72
C TYR A 20 1.61 -20.32 -0.95
N LEU A 21 2.74 -20.68 -0.32
CA LEU A 21 3.61 -19.71 0.33
C LEU A 21 4.26 -18.75 -0.67
N LEU A 22 4.69 -19.26 -1.82
CA LEU A 22 5.27 -18.44 -2.88
C LEU A 22 4.25 -17.44 -3.41
N VAL A 23 3.02 -17.89 -3.68
CA VAL A 23 1.90 -17.01 -4.08
C VAL A 23 1.60 -15.98 -2.98
N GLY A 24 1.53 -16.41 -1.72
CA GLY A 24 1.31 -15.52 -0.58
C GLY A 24 2.41 -14.45 -0.45
N LEU A 25 3.66 -14.81 -0.72
CA LEU A 25 4.80 -13.89 -0.71
C LEU A 25 4.68 -12.86 -1.83
N VAL A 26 4.33 -13.28 -3.04
CA VAL A 26 4.10 -12.37 -4.18
C VAL A 26 2.96 -11.39 -3.87
N VAL A 27 1.84 -11.88 -3.33
CA VAL A 27 0.71 -11.03 -2.93
C VAL A 27 1.11 -10.04 -1.83
N ALA A 28 1.85 -10.50 -0.81
CA ALA A 28 2.34 -9.63 0.25
C ALA A 28 3.27 -8.53 -0.29
N CYS A 29 4.18 -8.86 -1.20
CA CYS A 29 5.04 -7.90 -1.88
C CYS A 29 4.22 -6.85 -2.64
N LEU A 30 3.18 -7.26 -3.36
CA LEU A 30 2.28 -6.32 -4.07
C LEU A 30 1.54 -5.39 -3.09
N ILE A 31 1.00 -5.92 -2.00
CA ILE A 31 0.32 -5.12 -0.96
C ILE A 31 1.28 -4.08 -0.38
N VAL A 32 2.49 -4.50 -0.02
CA VAL A 32 3.53 -3.61 0.52
C VAL A 32 3.89 -2.54 -0.50
N TRP A 33 4.13 -2.92 -1.75
CA TRP A 33 4.51 -2.00 -2.82
C TRP A 33 3.43 -0.96 -3.10
N VAL A 34 2.18 -1.40 -3.23
CA VAL A 34 1.02 -0.53 -3.40
C VAL A 34 0.89 0.44 -2.22
N GLY A 35 1.02 -0.05 -0.98
CA GLY A 35 0.98 0.80 0.21
C GLY A 35 2.08 1.87 0.24
N PHE A 36 3.30 1.51 -0.17
CA PHE A 36 4.41 2.46 -0.32
C PHE A 36 4.15 3.49 -1.43
N ASP A 37 3.58 3.06 -2.56
CA ASP A 37 3.24 3.93 -3.67
C ASP A 37 2.15 4.95 -3.28
N TYR A 38 1.10 4.51 -2.58
CA TYR A 38 0.07 5.38 -2.03
C TYR A 38 0.64 6.45 -1.08
N LYS A 39 1.65 6.10 -0.28
CA LYS A 39 2.33 7.07 0.58
C LYS A 39 3.07 8.14 -0.22
N ARG A 40 3.70 7.77 -1.35
CA ARG A 40 4.36 8.74 -2.25
C ARG A 40 3.35 9.69 -2.90
N GLN A 41 2.22 9.18 -3.37
CA GLN A 41 1.20 10.03 -4.01
C GLN A 41 0.57 11.02 -3.03
N LYS A 42 0.31 10.61 -1.78
CA LYS A 42 -0.37 11.46 -0.79
C LYS A 42 0.50 12.58 -0.23
N GLN A 43 1.82 12.47 -0.30
CA GLN A 43 2.74 13.54 0.10
C GLN A 43 2.68 14.75 -0.86
N ILE A 44 2.49 14.50 -2.15
CA ILE A 44 2.45 15.54 -3.19
C ILE A 44 1.16 16.36 -3.06
N LEU A 45 0.03 15.71 -2.75
CA LEU A 45 -1.24 16.40 -2.56
C LEU A 45 -1.27 17.27 -1.29
N ARG A 46 -0.62 16.84 -0.21
CA ARG A 46 -0.53 17.63 1.05
C ARG A 46 0.36 18.87 0.90
N ASP A 47 1.44 18.80 0.12
CA ASP A 47 2.26 19.98 -0.19
C ASP A 47 1.49 20.99 -1.05
N LEU A 48 0.61 20.52 -1.94
CA LEU A 48 -0.26 21.38 -2.75
C LEU A 48 -1.43 21.99 -1.96
N GLU A 49 -2.06 21.25 -1.05
CA GLU A 49 -3.07 21.81 -0.11
C GLU A 49 -2.45 22.89 0.78
N ALA A 50 -1.26 22.65 1.33
CA ALA A 50 -0.54 23.63 2.16
C ALA A 50 -0.19 24.92 1.38
N ARG A 51 0.04 24.82 0.08
CA ARG A 51 0.39 25.96 -0.79
C ARG A 51 -0.84 26.65 -1.42
N GLY A 52 -1.97 25.95 -1.57
CA GLY A 52 -3.12 26.41 -2.36
C GLY A 52 -4.34 26.89 -1.55
N VAL A 53 -4.56 26.41 -0.32
CA VAL A 53 -5.78 26.70 0.46
C VAL A 53 -5.75 28.05 1.19
N THR A 54 -4.58 28.62 1.46
CA THR A 54 -4.45 29.83 2.27
C THR A 54 -4.80 31.12 1.52
N ARG A 55 -4.74 31.14 0.18
CA ARG A 55 -4.95 32.38 -0.59
C ARG A 55 -6.36 32.54 -1.18
N ARG A 56 -7.09 31.46 -1.48
CA ARG A 56 -8.42 31.55 -2.14
C ARG A 56 -9.60 31.50 -1.16
N SER A 57 -9.41 30.94 0.02
CA SER A 57 -10.46 30.78 1.03
C SER A 57 -10.71 32.04 1.87
N ALA A 58 -9.86 33.07 1.70
CA ALA A 58 -9.94 34.34 2.42
C ALA A 58 -10.48 35.49 1.55
N GLN A 59 -11.30 35.21 0.54
CA GLN A 59 -12.13 36.26 -0.07
C GLN A 59 -13.50 36.23 0.63
N PRO A 60 -13.78 37.14 1.57
CA PRO A 60 -15.06 37.21 2.24
C PRO A 60 -16.15 37.67 1.24
N PRO A 61 -17.41 37.29 1.49
CA PRO A 61 -18.54 37.58 0.63
C PRO A 61 -18.90 39.07 0.71
N GLY A 62 -19.09 39.72 -0.45
CA GLY A 62 -19.74 41.04 -0.50
C GLY A 62 -18.85 42.24 -0.83
N ALA A 63 -18.18 42.23 -1.98
CA ALA A 63 -17.77 43.46 -2.65
C ALA A 63 -18.48 43.56 -4.01
N SER A 64 -19.82 43.56 -3.96
CA SER A 64 -20.66 44.18 -4.97
C SER A 64 -21.17 45.50 -4.39
N SER A 65 -20.81 46.62 -5.03
CA SER A 65 -21.60 47.85 -5.23
C SER A 65 -20.70 49.01 -5.63
#